data_AF-A0A0Q1H639-F1
#
_entry.id   AF-A0A0Q1H639-F1
#
_cell.length_a   1.000
_cell.length_b   1.000
_cell.length_c   1.000
_cell.angle_alpha   90.00
_cell.angle_beta   90.00
_cell.angle_gamma   90.00
#
_symmetry.space_group_name_H-M   'P 1'
#
loop_
_entity.id
_entity.type
_entity.pdbx_description
1 polymer ?
#
loop_
_entity_poly.entity_id
_entity_poly.type
_entity_poly.pdbx_seq_one_letter_code
_entity_poly.pdbx_strand_id
1 'polypeptide(L)'
;MASISYITHGQNIFTTKGLYFENVLSNIHKGNFSDIPFGRDNTKFVILYNAYLNAYGMGCKGSLPPDKVEIAIPKCDSEEVITNEYGIETHRLCAEWTSVGTGLHADSKMYEAKLALDKLKSGESFRSIFHTTAHDNPSDDLKELLKNSRKAEQDMAALFLMNKCDGLGLQKFAENLRLFAMDNPSIQQVLETENPQVRVGPTGDHDFRLFMEDLIKDQSRRWMSNEFIIGSTSDVHVSLRDSKGRPSELSARYGYSDFSGQSSGWVRLTLTNGLPDCMYFFDFPNTCRTPNSRIADNYVNGFYER
;
A
#
# COMPACT_ATOMS: atom_id res chain seq x y z
N MET A 1 11.05 17.11 42.27
CA MET A 1 12.04 17.30 41.19
C MET A 1 12.42 15.92 40.69
N ALA A 2 11.77 15.46 39.62
CA ALA A 2 12.06 14.17 39.00
C ALA A 2 13.04 14.41 37.85
N SER A 3 14.22 13.80 37.94
CA SER A 3 15.28 13.89 36.95
C SER A 3 14.80 13.29 35.63
N ILE A 4 14.73 14.11 34.59
CA ILE A 4 14.54 13.67 33.21
C ILE A 4 15.86 13.04 32.77
N SER A 5 15.89 11.72 32.63
CA SER A 5 16.98 11.01 31.99
C SER A 5 17.02 11.40 30.52
N TYR A 6 18.07 12.12 30.13
CA TYR A 6 18.35 12.46 28.74
C TYR A 6 18.51 11.18 27.91
N ILE A 7 17.62 10.97 26.93
CA ILE A 7 17.82 9.98 25.88
C ILE A 7 18.97 10.49 25.02
N THR A 8 20.12 9.83 25.14
CA THR A 8 21.31 10.09 24.35
C THR A 8 21.03 9.88 22.86
N HIS A 9 21.39 10.87 22.05
CA HIS A 9 21.37 10.90 20.59
C HIS A 9 21.93 9.61 19.95
N GLY A 10 21.03 8.72 19.53
CA GLY A 10 21.29 7.82 18.41
C GLY A 10 20.72 8.47 17.17
N GLN A 11 21.57 9.02 16.30
CA GLN A 11 21.14 9.55 15.00
C GLN A 11 20.20 8.54 14.30
N ASN A 12 19.06 9.02 13.78
CA ASN A 12 18.17 8.30 12.86
C ASN A 12 18.90 8.00 11.53
N ILE A 13 19.99 7.25 11.57
CA ILE A 13 20.74 6.84 10.39
C ILE A 13 19.95 5.69 9.77
N PHE A 14 19.07 6.04 8.84
CA PHE A 14 18.53 5.11 7.88
C PHE A 14 19.16 5.38 6.52
N THR A 15 19.74 4.35 5.90
CA THR A 15 20.36 4.47 4.58
C THR A 15 19.83 3.40 3.63
N THR A 16 19.55 3.84 2.41
CA THR A 16 19.14 2.99 1.29
C THR A 16 20.10 3.14 0.11
N LYS A 17 21.25 3.81 0.33
CA LYS A 17 22.19 4.18 -0.73
C LYS A 17 22.79 2.94 -1.38
N GLY A 18 22.72 2.89 -2.71
CA GLY A 18 23.24 1.78 -3.52
C GLY A 18 22.29 0.60 -3.66
N LEU A 19 21.06 0.69 -3.12
CA LEU A 19 20.01 -0.31 -3.33
C LEU A 19 19.31 -0.07 -4.67
N TYR A 20 18.81 -1.13 -5.30
CA TYR A 20 18.08 -1.02 -6.56
C TYR A 20 16.78 -0.18 -6.42
N PHE A 21 16.08 -0.33 -5.30
CA PHE A 21 14.88 0.41 -4.93
C PHE A 21 15.17 1.61 -4.01
N GLU A 22 16.39 2.17 -4.04
CA GLU A 22 16.88 3.24 -3.14
C GLU A 22 15.84 4.34 -2.89
N ASN A 23 15.30 4.94 -3.96
CA ASN A 23 14.33 6.03 -3.88
C ASN A 23 13.01 5.60 -3.25
N VAL A 24 12.49 4.44 -3.63
CA VAL A 24 11.24 3.91 -3.07
C VAL A 24 11.40 3.66 -1.57
N LEU A 25 12.48 2.99 -1.18
CA LEU A 25 12.74 2.68 0.22
C LEU A 25 12.98 3.95 1.06
N SER A 26 13.67 4.94 0.50
CA SER A 26 13.89 6.24 1.12
C SER A 26 12.58 6.99 1.34
N ASN A 27 11.71 7.02 0.32
CA ASN A 27 10.41 7.70 0.39
C ASN A 27 9.46 7.02 1.38
N ILE A 28 9.46 5.68 1.45
CA ILE A 28 8.73 4.94 2.49
C ILE A 28 9.24 5.35 3.87
N HIS A 29 10.57 5.33 4.11
CA HIS A 29 11.12 5.72 5.41
C HIS A 29 10.76 7.16 5.80
N LYS A 30 10.85 8.11 4.86
CA LYS A 30 10.51 9.52 5.09
C LYS A 30 9.02 9.73 5.33
N GLY A 31 8.18 8.85 4.81
CA GLY A 31 6.73 9.00 4.80
C GLY A 31 6.22 9.85 3.63
N ASN A 32 6.98 9.93 2.54
CA ASN A 32 6.61 10.64 1.32
C ASN A 32 5.92 9.67 0.36
N PHE A 33 4.67 9.30 0.65
CA PHE A 33 3.98 8.30 -0.16
C PHE A 33 3.67 8.83 -1.56
N SER A 34 3.48 10.15 -1.73
CA SER A 34 3.33 10.83 -3.04
C SER A 34 4.42 10.46 -4.05
N ASP A 35 5.66 10.32 -3.55
CA ASP A 35 6.85 10.13 -4.36
C ASP A 35 7.14 8.64 -4.62
N ILE A 36 6.21 7.76 -4.22
CA ILE A 36 6.24 6.34 -4.56
C ILE A 36 5.52 6.17 -5.92
N PRO A 37 6.20 5.63 -6.95
CA PRO A 37 5.68 5.61 -8.32
C PRO A 37 4.52 4.64 -8.54
N PHE A 38 4.08 3.93 -7.51
CA PHE A 38 3.04 2.90 -7.59
C PHE A 38 2.25 2.81 -6.28
N GLY A 39 1.02 2.30 -6.34
CA GLY A 39 0.15 2.10 -5.18
C GLY A 39 0.42 0.78 -4.43
N ARG A 40 -0.25 0.62 -3.28
CA ARG A 40 -0.21 -0.62 -2.46
C ARG A 40 -0.73 -1.86 -3.21
N ASP A 41 -1.60 -1.64 -4.20
CA ASP A 41 -2.12 -2.64 -5.12
C ASP A 41 -1.18 -2.90 -6.30
N ASN A 42 0.08 -2.44 -6.29
CA ASN A 42 1.03 -2.76 -7.34
C ASN A 42 1.85 -4.00 -6.99
N THR A 43 2.07 -4.87 -7.98
CA THR A 43 2.87 -6.11 -7.80
C THR A 43 4.28 -5.81 -7.30
N LYS A 44 4.92 -4.70 -7.71
CA LYS A 44 6.24 -4.28 -7.21
C LYS A 44 6.21 -3.97 -5.72
N PHE A 45 5.16 -3.33 -5.22
CA PHE A 45 5.01 -3.07 -3.79
C PHE A 45 4.84 -4.37 -2.99
N VAL A 46 3.98 -5.29 -3.48
CA VAL A 46 3.76 -6.59 -2.82
C VAL A 46 5.05 -7.42 -2.78
N ILE A 47 5.84 -7.41 -3.85
CA ILE A 47 7.17 -8.02 -3.90
C ILE A 47 8.09 -7.42 -2.82
N LEU A 48 8.17 -6.09 -2.74
CA LEU A 48 8.99 -5.40 -1.73
C LEU A 48 8.54 -5.75 -0.30
N TYR A 49 7.23 -5.78 -0.06
CA TYR A 49 6.66 -6.10 1.25
C TYR A 49 6.99 -7.54 1.68
N ASN A 50 6.81 -8.52 0.79
CA ASN A 50 7.15 -9.91 1.07
C ASN A 50 8.67 -10.09 1.26
N ALA A 51 9.49 -9.42 0.44
CA ALA A 51 10.94 -9.44 0.60
C ALA A 51 11.38 -8.88 1.97
N TYR A 52 10.74 -7.80 2.44
CA TYR A 52 10.99 -7.24 3.77
C TYR A 52 10.69 -8.27 4.87
N LEU A 53 9.50 -8.87 4.86
CA LEU A 53 9.09 -9.84 5.89
C LEU A 53 10.05 -11.03 5.97
N ASN A 54 10.38 -11.61 4.82
CA ASN A 54 11.28 -12.75 4.74
C ASN A 54 12.68 -12.38 5.23
N ALA A 55 13.23 -11.26 4.76
CA ALA A 55 14.57 -10.84 5.15
C ALA A 55 14.65 -10.43 6.64
N TYR A 56 13.60 -9.81 7.21
CA TYR A 56 13.55 -9.52 8.66
C TYR A 56 13.43 -10.80 9.48
N GLY A 57 12.55 -11.72 9.09
CA GLY A 57 12.39 -13.02 9.74
C GLY A 57 13.64 -13.90 9.68
N MET A 58 14.50 -13.71 8.67
CA MET A 58 15.79 -14.38 8.57
C MET A 58 16.89 -13.68 9.38
N GLY A 59 17.08 -12.37 9.17
CA GLY A 59 18.23 -11.61 9.66
C GLY A 59 18.04 -10.93 11.02
N CYS A 60 16.80 -10.69 11.44
CA CYS A 60 16.46 -9.90 12.64
C CYS A 60 15.65 -10.71 13.67
N LYS A 61 15.85 -12.04 13.74
CA LYS A 61 15.10 -12.94 14.64
C LYS A 61 15.07 -12.50 16.10
N GLY A 62 16.17 -11.93 16.59
CA GLY A 62 16.31 -11.44 17.96
C GLY A 62 15.54 -10.14 18.26
N SER A 63 15.09 -9.44 17.22
CA SER A 63 14.33 -8.19 17.31
C SER A 63 12.83 -8.38 17.08
N LEU A 64 12.38 -9.60 16.76
CA LEU A 64 10.97 -9.92 16.62
C LEU A 64 10.25 -9.84 17.98
N PRO A 65 9.01 -9.34 18.00
CA PRO A 65 8.26 -9.20 19.24
C PRO A 65 7.79 -10.58 19.78
N PRO A 66 7.38 -10.65 21.06
CA PRO A 66 6.91 -11.90 21.66
C PRO A 66 5.68 -12.52 20.97
N ASP A 67 4.80 -11.68 20.41
CA ASP A 67 3.57 -12.07 19.70
C ASP A 67 3.80 -12.34 18.20
N LYS A 68 5.06 -12.59 17.80
CA LYS A 68 5.40 -12.94 16.42
C LYS A 68 4.59 -14.13 15.92
N VAL A 69 4.27 -14.09 14.64
CA VAL A 69 3.47 -15.12 13.95
C VAL A 69 4.30 -15.77 12.86
N GLU A 70 4.06 -17.06 12.61
CA GLU A 70 4.70 -17.76 11.51
C GLU A 70 4.16 -17.26 10.17
N ILE A 71 5.05 -16.92 9.25
CA ILE A 71 4.68 -16.55 7.89
C ILE A 71 4.22 -17.83 7.18
N ALA A 72 2.95 -17.86 6.78
CA ALA A 72 2.42 -18.92 5.95
C ALA A 72 2.34 -18.51 4.48
N ILE A 73 2.54 -19.48 3.58
CA ILE A 73 2.42 -19.31 2.13
C ILE A 73 1.42 -20.32 1.55
N PRO A 74 0.74 -19.98 0.44
CA PRO A 74 -0.10 -20.94 -0.27
C PRO A 74 0.77 -21.99 -0.98
N LYS A 75 0.49 -23.26 -0.71
CA LYS A 75 1.06 -24.41 -1.42
C LYS A 75 -0.06 -25.14 -2.15
N CYS A 76 0.21 -25.57 -3.38
CA CYS A 76 -0.75 -26.38 -4.11
C CYS A 76 -0.91 -27.74 -3.44
N ASP A 77 -2.14 -28.12 -3.13
CA ASP A 77 -2.50 -29.40 -2.51
C ASP A 77 -2.89 -30.44 -3.57
N SER A 78 -3.67 -30.01 -4.57
CA SER A 78 -4.03 -30.85 -5.72
C SER A 78 -4.00 -30.05 -7.03
N GLU A 79 -3.54 -30.69 -8.10
CA GLU A 79 -3.47 -30.10 -9.44
C GLU A 79 -4.54 -30.69 -10.36
N GLU A 80 -5.13 -29.84 -11.19
CA GLU A 80 -5.98 -30.21 -12.32
C GLU A 80 -5.14 -30.25 -13.59
N VAL A 81 -5.18 -31.39 -14.28
CA VAL A 81 -4.48 -31.60 -15.55
C VAL A 81 -5.45 -31.32 -16.69
N ILE A 82 -5.13 -30.32 -17.50
CA ILE A 82 -5.87 -30.00 -18.72
C ILE A 82 -5.21 -30.75 -19.86
N THR A 83 -5.98 -31.59 -20.54
CA THR A 83 -5.55 -32.32 -21.74
C THR A 83 -6.24 -31.79 -22.98
N ASN A 84 -5.58 -31.81 -24.14
CA ASN A 84 -6.23 -31.53 -25.42
C ASN A 84 -7.16 -32.68 -25.86
N GLU A 85 -7.83 -32.51 -27.00
CA GLU A 85 -8.74 -33.50 -27.59
C GLU A 85 -8.10 -34.87 -27.90
N TYR A 86 -6.76 -34.96 -27.88
CA TYR A 86 -6.00 -36.19 -28.09
C TYR A 86 -5.47 -36.80 -26.78
N GLY A 87 -5.85 -36.26 -25.62
CA GLY A 87 -5.42 -36.74 -24.31
C GLY A 87 -3.98 -36.34 -23.93
N ILE A 88 -3.39 -35.36 -24.63
CA ILE A 88 -2.05 -34.84 -24.32
C ILE A 88 -2.18 -33.68 -23.34
N GLU A 89 -1.46 -33.74 -22.21
CA GLU A 89 -1.37 -32.67 -21.21
C GLU A 89 -0.90 -31.36 -21.88
N THR A 90 -1.73 -30.32 -21.79
CA THR A 90 -1.39 -28.97 -22.30
C THR A 90 -0.92 -28.09 -21.15
N HIS A 91 -1.67 -28.06 -20.06
CA HIS A 91 -1.37 -27.25 -18.87
C HIS A 91 -1.83 -27.94 -17.59
N ARG A 92 -1.21 -27.55 -16.49
CA ARG A 92 -1.49 -28.01 -15.13
C ARG A 92 -1.80 -26.78 -14.29
N LEU A 93 -2.97 -26.78 -13.66
CA LEU A 93 -3.41 -25.69 -12.78
C LEU A 93 -3.58 -26.23 -11.38
N CYS A 94 -3.40 -25.38 -10.38
CA CYS A 94 -3.66 -25.78 -9.00
C CYS A 94 -5.16 -25.70 -8.70
N ALA A 95 -5.79 -26.84 -8.43
CA ALA A 95 -7.21 -26.94 -8.11
C ALA A 95 -7.49 -26.57 -6.64
N GLU A 96 -6.64 -27.03 -5.73
CA GLU A 96 -6.80 -26.78 -4.29
C GLU A 96 -5.52 -26.22 -3.66
N TRP A 97 -5.71 -25.21 -2.81
CA TRP A 97 -4.62 -24.50 -2.15
C TRP A 97 -4.69 -24.73 -0.64
N THR A 98 -3.56 -25.12 -0.05
CA THR A 98 -3.39 -25.23 1.40
C THR A 98 -2.39 -24.20 1.91
N SER A 99 -2.48 -23.82 3.18
CA SER A 99 -1.55 -22.87 3.80
C SER A 99 -0.50 -23.62 4.59
N VAL A 100 0.78 -23.40 4.25
CA VAL A 100 1.91 -24.04 4.94
C VAL A 100 2.82 -23.00 5.58
N GLY A 101 3.25 -23.29 6.81
CA GLY A 101 4.23 -22.49 7.52
C GLY A 101 5.61 -22.55 6.86
N THR A 102 6.31 -21.42 6.84
CA THR A 102 7.65 -21.30 6.23
C THR A 102 8.79 -21.51 7.24
N GLY A 103 8.49 -21.62 8.54
CA GLY A 103 9.46 -21.55 9.63
C GLY A 103 10.00 -20.14 9.90
N LEU A 104 9.72 -19.15 9.04
CA LEU A 104 10.03 -17.74 9.28
C LEU A 104 8.91 -17.07 10.06
N HIS A 105 9.28 -16.08 10.88
CA HIS A 105 8.33 -15.35 11.72
C HIS A 105 8.35 -13.86 11.39
N ALA A 106 7.20 -13.23 11.53
CA ALA A 106 7.01 -11.79 11.37
C ALA A 106 6.36 -11.18 12.62
N ASP A 107 6.54 -9.87 12.79
CA ASP A 107 5.69 -9.06 13.67
C ASP A 107 4.21 -9.24 13.27
N SER A 108 3.34 -9.41 14.26
CA SER A 108 1.91 -9.70 14.05
C SER A 108 1.20 -8.63 13.21
N LYS A 109 1.50 -7.35 13.43
CA LYS A 109 0.91 -6.22 12.70
C LYS A 109 1.41 -6.14 11.27
N MET A 110 2.68 -6.52 11.05
CA MET A 110 3.23 -6.60 9.70
C MET A 110 2.63 -7.77 8.91
N TYR A 111 2.39 -8.91 9.58
CA TYR A 111 1.73 -10.03 8.93
C TYR A 111 0.26 -9.74 8.61
N GLU A 112 -0.46 -9.04 9.49
CA GLU A 112 -1.82 -8.56 9.20
C GLU A 112 -1.87 -7.69 7.93
N ALA A 113 -0.92 -6.77 7.79
CA ALA A 113 -0.83 -5.93 6.60
C ALA A 113 -0.49 -6.74 5.33
N LYS A 114 0.33 -7.79 5.42
CA LYS A 114 0.50 -8.75 4.32
C LYS A 114 -0.83 -9.38 3.91
N LEU A 115 -1.61 -9.87 4.88
CA LEU A 115 -2.90 -10.51 4.59
C LEU A 115 -3.89 -9.52 3.94
N ALA A 116 -3.84 -8.25 4.34
CA ALA A 116 -4.62 -7.18 3.69
C ALA A 116 -4.18 -6.94 2.23
N LEU A 117 -2.88 -6.95 1.94
CA LEU A 117 -2.35 -6.84 0.57
C LEU A 117 -2.73 -8.06 -0.29
N ASP A 118 -2.62 -9.27 0.26
CA ASP A 118 -2.95 -10.50 -0.45
C ASP A 118 -4.44 -10.53 -0.87
N LYS A 119 -5.34 -9.95 -0.05
CA LYS A 119 -6.76 -9.76 -0.40
C LYS A 119 -6.99 -8.77 -1.55
N LEU A 120 -6.13 -7.74 -1.69
CA LEU A 120 -6.22 -6.82 -2.84
C LEU A 120 -5.75 -7.47 -4.15
N LYS A 121 -4.96 -8.54 -4.05
CA LYS A 121 -4.32 -9.22 -5.17
C LYS A 121 -4.84 -10.63 -5.43
N SER A 122 -5.93 -11.04 -4.78
CA SER A 122 -6.50 -12.38 -4.92
C SER A 122 -7.25 -12.61 -6.25
N GLY A 123 -6.64 -12.22 -7.36
CA GLY A 123 -6.80 -12.92 -8.64
C GLY A 123 -5.75 -14.02 -8.72
N GLU A 124 -6.10 -15.19 -9.23
CA GLU A 124 -5.26 -16.40 -9.35
C GLU A 124 -3.86 -16.13 -9.95
N SER A 125 -3.70 -15.04 -10.71
CA SER A 125 -2.45 -14.59 -11.31
C SER A 125 -1.28 -14.45 -10.33
N PHE A 126 -1.46 -13.92 -9.10
CA PHE A 126 -0.31 -13.77 -8.19
C PHE A 126 0.13 -15.08 -7.53
N ARG A 127 -0.81 -15.99 -7.27
CA ARG A 127 -0.54 -17.31 -6.69
C ARG A 127 0.10 -18.25 -7.72
N SER A 128 -0.33 -18.15 -8.98
CA SER A 128 0.24 -18.90 -10.09
C SER A 128 1.73 -18.56 -10.32
N ILE A 129 2.14 -17.30 -10.17
CA ILE A 129 3.52 -16.85 -10.46
C ILE A 129 4.59 -17.52 -9.57
N PHE A 130 4.27 -17.85 -8.32
CA PHE A 130 5.22 -18.56 -7.44
C PHE A 130 5.30 -20.07 -7.73
N HIS A 131 4.35 -20.61 -8.50
CA HIS A 131 4.25 -22.04 -8.81
C HIS A 131 4.37 -22.34 -10.32
N THR A 132 4.52 -21.32 -11.17
CA THR A 132 4.74 -21.56 -12.60
C THR A 132 6.17 -22.03 -12.81
N THR A 133 6.33 -23.33 -13.10
CA THR A 133 7.56 -23.87 -13.67
C THR A 133 7.92 -23.07 -14.91
N ALA A 134 9.14 -22.52 -14.92
CA ALA A 134 9.67 -21.76 -16.05
C ALA A 134 9.56 -22.59 -17.33
N HIS A 135 8.65 -22.20 -18.23
CA HIS A 135 8.79 -22.56 -19.63
C HIS A 135 10.11 -22.00 -20.16
N ASP A 136 10.73 -22.67 -21.13
CA ASP A 136 12.07 -22.33 -21.66
C ASP A 136 12.16 -20.89 -22.24
N ASN A 137 11.04 -20.20 -22.42
CA ASN A 137 10.97 -18.78 -22.78
C ASN A 137 9.86 -18.05 -22.00
N PRO A 138 10.14 -17.50 -20.80
CA PRO A 138 9.17 -16.69 -20.07
C PRO A 138 8.84 -15.41 -20.85
N SER A 139 7.60 -14.93 -20.73
CA SER A 139 7.21 -13.60 -21.25
C SER A 139 8.08 -12.51 -20.64
N ASP A 140 8.22 -11.37 -21.33
CA ASP A 140 9.04 -10.27 -20.83
C ASP A 140 8.51 -9.69 -19.49
N ASP A 141 7.19 -9.71 -19.30
CA ASP A 141 6.54 -9.35 -18.03
C ASP A 141 6.97 -10.28 -16.88
N LEU A 142 7.02 -11.60 -17.13
CA LEU A 142 7.47 -12.58 -16.14
C LEU A 142 8.97 -12.40 -15.84
N LYS A 143 9.80 -12.10 -16.85
CA LYS A 143 11.21 -11.79 -16.64
C LYS A 143 11.40 -10.55 -15.78
N GLU A 144 10.65 -9.46 -16.05
CA GLU A 144 10.73 -8.24 -15.24
C GLU A 144 10.31 -8.51 -13.80
N LEU A 145 9.24 -9.27 -13.60
CA LEU A 145 8.76 -9.66 -12.28
C LEU A 145 9.81 -10.46 -11.50
N LEU A 146 10.39 -11.50 -12.11
CA LEU A 146 11.45 -12.32 -11.48
C LEU A 146 12.68 -11.47 -11.15
N LYS A 147 13.07 -10.55 -12.04
CA LYS A 147 14.15 -9.60 -11.79
C LYS A 147 13.84 -8.72 -10.59
N ASN A 148 12.64 -8.14 -10.54
CA ASN A 148 12.20 -7.30 -9.42
C ASN A 148 12.16 -8.06 -8.10
N SER A 149 11.72 -9.33 -8.11
CA SER A 149 11.73 -10.20 -6.92
C SER A 149 13.14 -10.40 -6.38
N ARG A 150 14.07 -10.84 -7.23
CA ARG A 150 15.48 -11.04 -6.83
C ARG A 150 16.12 -9.75 -6.34
N LYS A 151 15.82 -8.61 -6.98
CA LYS A 151 16.33 -7.30 -6.56
C LYS A 151 15.76 -6.86 -5.22
N ALA A 152 14.47 -7.08 -4.98
CA ALA A 152 13.85 -6.78 -3.69
C ALA A 152 14.45 -7.64 -2.56
N GLU A 153 14.66 -8.94 -2.81
CA GLU A 153 15.32 -9.83 -1.84
C GLU A 153 16.75 -9.38 -1.52
N GLN A 154 17.54 -9.07 -2.56
CA GLN A 154 18.91 -8.55 -2.40
C GLN A 154 18.93 -7.23 -1.62
N ASP A 155 18.06 -6.29 -1.99
CA ASP A 155 17.99 -4.99 -1.36
C ASP A 155 17.55 -5.09 0.10
N MET A 156 16.56 -5.92 0.43
CA MET A 156 16.10 -6.05 1.82
C MET A 156 17.14 -6.73 2.70
N ALA A 157 17.86 -7.73 2.18
CA ALA A 157 19.00 -8.32 2.89
C ALA A 157 20.09 -7.26 3.14
N ALA A 158 20.45 -6.46 2.13
CA ALA A 158 21.41 -5.38 2.27
C ALA A 158 20.92 -4.28 3.21
N LEU A 159 19.63 -3.94 3.19
CA LEU A 159 19.02 -2.95 4.06
C LEU A 159 19.23 -3.30 5.54
N PHE A 160 19.07 -4.57 5.93
CA PHE A 160 19.30 -5.02 7.31
C PHE A 160 20.79 -5.16 7.69
N LEU A 161 21.69 -5.27 6.71
CA LEU A 161 23.12 -5.17 6.95
C LEU A 161 23.57 -3.72 7.15
N MET A 162 22.95 -2.80 6.42
CA MET A 162 23.23 -1.37 6.46
C MET A 162 22.58 -0.66 7.65
N ASN A 163 21.47 -1.19 8.16
CA ASN A 163 20.66 -0.58 9.22
C ASN A 163 20.41 -1.59 10.33
N LYS A 164 20.56 -1.16 11.60
CA LYS A 164 20.36 -2.06 12.74
C LYS A 164 18.91 -2.54 12.85
N CYS A 165 18.71 -3.83 13.13
CA CYS A 165 17.40 -4.48 13.30
C CYS A 165 16.51 -3.80 14.36
N ASP A 166 17.11 -3.28 15.43
CA ASP A 166 16.48 -2.56 16.55
C ASP A 166 16.64 -1.03 16.43
N GLY A 167 17.20 -0.53 15.32
CA GLY A 167 17.43 0.89 15.10
C GLY A 167 16.13 1.65 14.82
N LEU A 168 16.02 2.86 15.40
CA LEU A 168 14.86 3.75 15.22
C LEU A 168 14.53 4.02 13.74
N GLY A 169 15.56 4.17 12.89
CA GLY A 169 15.37 4.37 11.46
C GLY A 169 14.64 3.21 10.77
N LEU A 170 15.03 1.98 11.12
CA LEU A 170 14.40 0.78 10.58
C LEU A 170 13.00 0.54 11.14
N GLN A 171 12.79 0.83 12.43
CA GLN A 171 11.45 0.77 13.04
C GLN A 171 10.48 1.75 12.35
N LYS A 172 10.92 2.99 12.09
CA LYS A 172 10.13 3.96 11.34
C LYS A 172 9.85 3.50 9.91
N PHE A 173 10.88 2.97 9.23
CA PHE A 173 10.69 2.41 7.89
C PHE A 173 9.66 1.28 7.89
N ALA A 174 9.75 0.35 8.84
CA ALA A 174 8.82 -0.77 8.99
C ALA A 174 7.38 -0.27 9.21
N GLU A 175 7.20 0.71 10.10
CA GLU A 175 5.89 1.27 10.38
C GLU A 175 5.32 2.03 9.18
N ASN A 176 6.10 2.87 8.50
CA ASN A 176 5.63 3.52 7.28
C ASN A 176 5.35 2.53 6.15
N LEU A 177 6.13 1.46 6.02
CA LEU A 177 5.87 0.37 5.07
C LEU A 177 4.52 -0.29 5.38
N ARG A 178 4.22 -0.55 6.66
CA ARG A 178 2.94 -1.06 7.14
C ARG A 178 1.79 -0.09 6.87
N LEU A 179 1.97 1.19 7.17
CA LEU A 179 0.96 2.23 6.96
C LEU A 179 0.62 2.37 5.48
N PHE A 180 1.61 2.38 4.59
CA PHE A 180 1.37 2.36 3.14
C PHE A 180 0.64 1.08 2.72
N ALA A 181 1.07 -0.07 3.23
CA ALA A 181 0.42 -1.35 2.96
C ALA A 181 -1.03 -1.42 3.45
N MET A 182 -1.41 -0.62 4.44
CA MET A 182 -2.76 -0.54 5.02
C MET A 182 -3.58 0.65 4.51
N ASP A 183 -2.99 1.50 3.67
CA ASP A 183 -3.59 2.78 3.20
C ASP A 183 -3.86 3.79 4.31
N ASN A 184 -3.04 3.74 5.36
CA ASN A 184 -3.06 4.70 6.45
C ASN A 184 -2.08 5.86 6.17
N PRO A 185 -2.29 7.04 6.78
CA PRO A 185 -1.35 8.16 6.68
C PRO A 185 0.05 7.80 7.18
N SER A 186 1.08 8.34 6.53
CA SER A 186 2.47 8.17 6.94
C SER A 186 2.82 8.90 8.25
N ILE A 187 3.88 8.43 8.91
CA ILE A 187 4.59 9.17 9.94
C ILE A 187 5.72 9.96 9.27
N GLN A 188 5.55 11.29 9.17
CA GLN A 188 6.58 12.17 8.61
C GLN A 188 7.73 12.42 9.59
N GLN A 189 8.90 12.76 9.05
CA GLN A 189 10.05 13.16 9.86
C GLN A 189 9.82 14.54 10.47
N VAL A 190 9.64 14.61 11.79
CA VAL A 190 9.79 15.86 12.53
C VAL A 190 11.28 16.21 12.47
N LEU A 191 11.64 17.25 11.70
CA LEU A 191 12.89 17.96 11.95
C LEU A 191 12.76 18.54 13.37
N GLU A 192 13.70 18.22 14.27
CA GLU A 192 13.65 18.44 15.73
C GLU A 192 13.60 19.92 16.19
N THR A 193 12.79 20.77 15.57
CA THR A 193 12.55 22.14 16.06
C THR A 193 11.10 22.47 16.40
N GLU A 194 10.11 21.61 16.13
CA GLU A 194 8.73 21.88 16.55
C GLU A 194 7.99 20.63 17.02
N ASN A 195 7.26 20.79 18.12
CA ASN A 195 6.21 19.92 18.68
C ASN A 195 5.61 18.98 17.60
N PRO A 196 5.41 17.66 17.81
CA PRO A 196 4.93 16.73 16.77
C PRO A 196 3.75 17.33 16.01
N GLN A 197 4.04 17.87 14.83
CA GLN A 197 3.07 18.60 14.03
C GLN A 197 2.07 17.54 13.57
N VAL A 198 0.88 17.56 14.17
CA VAL A 198 -0.26 16.78 13.69
C VAL A 198 -0.37 17.11 12.22
N ARG A 199 -0.29 16.09 11.36
CA ARG A 199 -0.36 16.29 9.92
C ARG A 199 -1.65 17.06 9.61
N VAL A 200 -1.52 18.21 8.95
CA VAL A 200 -2.65 19.09 8.65
C VAL A 200 -2.84 19.19 7.14
N GLY A 201 -4.10 19.26 6.73
CA GLY A 201 -4.43 19.57 5.34
C GLY A 201 -4.15 21.03 4.99
N PRO A 202 -3.91 21.32 3.71
CA PRO A 202 -3.60 22.65 3.24
C PRO A 202 -4.80 23.61 3.38
N THR A 203 -4.49 24.90 3.52
CA THR A 203 -5.46 26.01 3.45
C THR A 203 -5.29 26.71 2.12
N GLY A 204 -6.37 26.91 1.36
CA GLY A 204 -6.31 27.62 0.08
C GLY A 204 -7.23 27.02 -0.98
N ASP A 205 -7.20 27.62 -2.15
CA ASP A 205 -7.96 27.13 -3.31
C ASP A 205 -7.22 25.96 -3.96
N HIS A 206 -7.96 24.87 -4.15
CA HIS A 206 -7.47 23.66 -4.75
C HIS A 206 -8.42 23.22 -5.86
N ASP A 207 -7.92 22.49 -6.85
CA ASP A 207 -8.75 21.80 -7.83
C ASP A 207 -9.39 20.56 -7.21
N PHE A 208 -10.41 20.80 -6.37
CA PHE A 208 -11.17 19.73 -5.72
C PHE A 208 -11.82 18.77 -6.71
N ARG A 209 -12.06 19.21 -7.97
CA ARG A 209 -12.56 18.31 -9.02
C ARG A 209 -11.54 17.23 -9.35
N LEU A 210 -10.29 17.62 -9.61
CA LEU A 210 -9.21 16.67 -9.91
C LEU A 210 -8.90 15.79 -8.69
N PHE A 211 -8.91 16.36 -7.49
CA PHE A 211 -8.70 15.62 -6.25
C PHE A 211 -9.77 14.54 -6.02
N MET A 212 -11.06 14.90 -6.15
CA MET A 212 -12.16 13.95 -5.99
C MET A 212 -12.14 12.90 -7.11
N GLU A 213 -11.82 13.29 -8.35
CA GLU A 213 -11.67 12.38 -9.49
C GLU A 213 -10.61 11.30 -9.21
N ASP A 214 -9.42 11.69 -8.74
CA ASP A 214 -8.34 10.75 -8.41
C ASP A 214 -8.74 9.79 -7.30
N LEU A 215 -9.40 10.29 -6.24
CA LEU A 215 -9.88 9.47 -5.14
C LEU A 215 -10.95 8.46 -5.57
N ILE A 216 -11.94 8.90 -6.36
CA ILE A 216 -13.02 8.03 -6.88
C ILE A 216 -12.43 6.96 -7.79
N LYS A 217 -11.49 7.35 -8.68
CA LYS A 217 -10.79 6.43 -9.58
C LYS A 217 -9.98 5.36 -8.84
N ASP A 218 -9.35 5.69 -7.72
CA ASP A 218 -8.67 4.68 -6.89
C ASP A 218 -9.68 3.71 -6.27
N GLN A 219 -10.76 4.24 -5.67
CA GLN A 219 -11.78 3.43 -5.03
C GLN A 219 -12.51 2.51 -6.01
N SER A 220 -12.74 2.98 -7.24
CA SER A 220 -13.52 2.25 -8.25
C SER A 220 -12.84 0.99 -8.76
N ARG A 221 -11.51 0.85 -8.60
CA ARG A 221 -10.79 -0.39 -8.94
C ARG A 221 -11.28 -1.62 -8.18
N ARG A 222 -11.98 -1.40 -7.06
CA ARG A 222 -12.52 -2.44 -6.18
C ARG A 222 -14.02 -2.66 -6.40
N TRP A 223 -14.64 -1.99 -7.37
CA TRP A 223 -16.05 -2.17 -7.69
C TRP A 223 -16.24 -3.46 -8.48
N MET A 224 -17.27 -4.24 -8.13
CA MET A 224 -17.51 -5.55 -8.75
C MET A 224 -18.34 -5.48 -10.03
N SER A 225 -19.24 -4.50 -10.15
CA SER A 225 -20.24 -4.44 -11.23
C SER A 225 -20.29 -3.11 -11.97
N ASN A 226 -19.80 -2.04 -11.33
CA ASN A 226 -19.83 -0.70 -11.89
C ASN A 226 -18.42 -0.30 -12.31
N GLU A 227 -18.28 0.34 -13.46
CA GLU A 227 -17.04 0.93 -13.93
C GLU A 227 -17.13 2.45 -13.85
N PHE A 228 -16.16 3.09 -13.21
CA PHE A 228 -16.11 4.54 -13.11
C PHE A 228 -15.73 5.17 -14.45
N ILE A 229 -16.50 6.16 -14.91
CA ILE A 229 -16.22 6.88 -16.15
C ILE A 229 -15.21 7.99 -15.84
N ILE A 230 -13.97 7.82 -16.28
CA ILE A 230 -12.89 8.79 -16.04
C ILE A 230 -13.25 10.15 -16.68
N GLY A 231 -13.06 11.23 -15.92
CA GLY A 231 -13.34 12.60 -16.29
C GLY A 231 -14.79 13.03 -16.03
N SER A 232 -15.61 12.16 -15.44
CA SER A 232 -17.04 12.46 -15.17
C SER A 232 -17.29 13.16 -13.83
N THR A 233 -16.26 13.38 -13.01
CA THR A 233 -16.43 14.06 -11.71
C THR A 233 -16.89 15.50 -11.91
N SER A 234 -18.01 15.84 -11.29
CA SER A 234 -18.73 17.10 -11.47
C SER A 234 -19.38 17.56 -10.16
N ASP A 235 -19.93 18.78 -10.16
CA ASP A 235 -20.62 19.39 -9.02
C ASP A 235 -19.82 19.36 -7.70
N VAL A 236 -18.49 19.49 -7.81
CA VAL A 236 -17.62 19.44 -6.64
C VAL A 236 -17.71 20.72 -5.85
N HIS A 237 -18.05 20.59 -4.56
CA HIS A 237 -18.15 21.72 -3.66
C HIS A 237 -17.74 21.34 -2.23
N VAL A 238 -17.19 22.32 -1.52
CA VAL A 238 -16.87 22.23 -0.09
C VAL A 238 -18.17 22.47 0.69
N SER A 239 -18.70 21.41 1.28
CA SER A 239 -19.95 21.47 2.06
C SER A 239 -19.71 22.06 3.45
N LEU A 240 -18.55 21.78 4.06
CA LEU A 240 -18.18 22.28 5.38
C LEU A 240 -16.70 22.65 5.45
N ARG A 241 -16.40 23.63 6.32
CA ARG A 241 -15.03 24.01 6.70
C ARG A 241 -14.87 23.99 8.21
N ASP A 242 -13.64 23.74 8.67
CA ASP A 242 -13.29 23.83 10.08
C ASP A 242 -13.01 25.28 10.53
N SER A 243 -12.70 25.46 11.82
CA SER A 243 -12.41 26.76 12.41
C SER A 243 -11.16 27.47 11.86
N LYS A 244 -10.33 26.75 11.08
CA LYS A 244 -9.14 27.29 10.41
C LYS A 244 -9.38 27.50 8.91
N GLY A 245 -10.62 27.34 8.44
CA GLY A 245 -10.99 27.51 7.03
C GLY A 245 -10.61 26.34 6.13
N ARG A 246 -10.12 25.22 6.67
CA ARG A 246 -9.80 24.01 5.90
C ARG A 246 -11.09 23.24 5.56
N PRO A 247 -11.18 22.55 4.42
CA PRO A 247 -12.32 21.69 4.14
C PRO A 247 -12.47 20.63 5.25
N SER A 248 -13.69 20.44 5.74
CA SER A 248 -14.06 19.34 6.63
C SER A 248 -15.05 18.39 5.97
N GLU A 249 -15.73 18.82 4.91
CA GLU A 249 -16.56 17.97 4.06
C GLU A 249 -16.54 18.46 2.60
N LEU A 250 -16.39 17.53 1.67
CA LEU A 250 -16.45 17.71 0.22
C LEU A 250 -17.54 16.80 -0.35
N SER A 251 -18.31 17.29 -1.31
CA SER A 251 -19.30 16.50 -2.04
C SER A 251 -19.05 16.61 -3.54
N ALA A 252 -19.27 15.52 -4.27
CA ALA A 252 -19.13 15.47 -5.72
C ALA A 252 -20.14 14.51 -6.35
N ARG A 253 -20.42 14.70 -7.64
CA ARG A 253 -21.09 13.73 -8.50
C ARG A 253 -20.09 13.05 -9.40
N TYR A 254 -20.41 11.83 -9.80
CA TYR A 254 -19.61 11.05 -10.73
C TYR A 254 -20.49 10.21 -11.65
N GLY A 255 -19.96 9.83 -12.81
CA GLY A 255 -20.57 8.90 -13.75
C GLY A 255 -20.00 7.49 -13.60
N TYR A 256 -20.85 6.49 -13.76
CA TYR A 256 -20.44 5.08 -13.82
C TYR A 256 -21.23 4.34 -14.90
N SER A 257 -20.67 3.26 -15.43
CA SER A 257 -21.35 2.35 -16.35
C SER A 257 -21.52 0.98 -15.73
N ASP A 258 -22.67 0.36 -16.00
CA ASP A 258 -22.99 -1.02 -15.64
C ASP A 258 -23.71 -1.72 -16.81
N PHE A 259 -24.19 -2.95 -16.61
CA PHE A 259 -24.90 -3.71 -17.64
C PHE A 259 -26.20 -3.05 -18.13
N SER A 260 -26.74 -2.09 -17.39
CA SER A 260 -27.97 -1.34 -17.72
C SER A 260 -27.70 0.00 -18.42
N GLY A 261 -26.43 0.40 -18.55
CA GLY A 261 -26.02 1.61 -19.27
C GLY A 261 -25.18 2.56 -18.41
N GLN A 262 -25.19 3.85 -18.75
CA GLN A 262 -24.49 4.89 -17.99
C GLN A 262 -25.44 5.52 -16.97
N SER A 263 -24.95 5.70 -15.75
CA SER A 263 -25.67 6.29 -14.63
C SER A 263 -24.78 7.28 -13.88
N SER A 264 -25.36 8.00 -12.93
CA SER A 264 -24.63 8.94 -12.07
C SER A 264 -24.82 8.60 -10.60
N GLY A 265 -23.72 8.70 -9.84
CA GLY A 265 -23.68 8.57 -8.39
C GLY A 265 -23.20 9.84 -7.72
N TRP A 266 -23.26 9.85 -6.39
CA TRP A 266 -22.67 10.88 -5.55
C TRP A 266 -21.67 10.28 -4.57
N VAL A 267 -20.69 11.09 -4.19
CA VAL A 267 -19.72 10.76 -3.15
C VAL A 267 -19.59 11.93 -2.19
N ARG A 268 -19.46 11.59 -0.91
CA ARG A 268 -19.16 12.52 0.17
C ARG A 268 -17.84 12.12 0.80
N LEU A 269 -16.92 13.07 0.91
CA LEU A 269 -15.61 12.92 1.55
C LEU A 269 -15.60 13.75 2.83
N THR A 270 -15.31 13.11 3.97
CA THR A 270 -15.06 13.82 5.23
C THR A 270 -13.57 14.02 5.42
N LEU A 271 -13.20 15.14 6.03
CA LEU A 271 -11.82 15.48 6.31
C LEU A 271 -11.62 15.82 7.80
N THR A 272 -10.59 15.23 8.39
CA THR A 272 -10.18 15.49 9.77
C THR A 272 -8.90 16.32 9.75
N ASN A 273 -8.92 17.51 10.37
CA ASN A 273 -7.83 18.50 10.29
C ASN A 273 -7.46 18.90 8.85
N GLY A 274 -8.43 18.85 7.93
CA GLY A 274 -8.22 19.11 6.51
C GLY A 274 -7.63 17.93 5.75
N LEU A 275 -7.41 16.75 6.35
CA LEU A 275 -6.94 15.56 5.65
C LEU A 275 -8.08 14.61 5.33
N PRO A 276 -8.09 13.95 4.16
CA PRO A 276 -9.08 12.91 3.83
C PRO A 276 -9.15 11.83 4.91
N ASP A 277 -10.37 11.52 5.32
CA ASP A 277 -10.62 10.56 6.39
C ASP A 277 -11.50 9.40 5.90
N CYS A 278 -12.70 9.71 5.38
CA CYS A 278 -13.65 8.71 4.92
C CYS A 278 -14.38 9.16 3.65
N MET A 279 -14.51 8.26 2.69
CA MET A 279 -15.39 8.39 1.52
C MET A 279 -16.66 7.56 1.69
N TYR A 280 -17.80 8.17 1.40
CA TYR A 280 -19.13 7.58 1.44
C TYR A 280 -19.76 7.70 0.05
N PHE A 281 -20.13 6.58 -0.54
CA PHE A 281 -20.71 6.52 -1.89
C PHE A 281 -22.22 6.33 -1.82
N PHE A 282 -22.95 6.71 -2.87
CA PHE A 282 -24.42 6.66 -2.89
C PHE A 282 -25.01 5.28 -2.60
N ASP A 283 -24.32 4.22 -3.01
CA ASP A 283 -24.67 2.81 -2.83
C ASP A 283 -24.27 2.29 -1.44
N PHE A 284 -23.27 2.91 -0.79
CA PHE A 284 -22.82 2.60 0.56
C PHE A 284 -22.71 3.86 1.44
N PRO A 285 -23.83 4.56 1.72
CA PRO A 285 -23.81 5.89 2.33
C PRO A 285 -23.31 5.90 3.78
N ASN A 286 -23.36 4.74 4.45
CA ASN A 286 -22.98 4.55 5.85
C ASN A 286 -21.67 3.76 6.04
N THR A 287 -20.98 3.40 4.95
CA THR A 287 -19.72 2.65 5.03
C THR A 287 -18.57 3.59 4.72
N CYS A 288 -17.70 3.84 5.70
CA CYS A 288 -16.46 4.58 5.47
C CYS A 288 -15.52 3.76 4.60
N ARG A 289 -15.15 4.31 3.45
CA ARG A 289 -14.04 3.82 2.62
C ARG A 289 -12.84 4.74 2.80
N THR A 290 -11.73 4.18 3.27
CA THR A 290 -10.49 4.93 3.53
C THR A 290 -9.92 5.48 2.22
N PRO A 291 -9.70 6.81 2.10
CA PRO A 291 -9.02 7.43 0.98
C PRO A 291 -7.59 6.93 0.80
N ASN A 292 -7.11 6.88 -0.45
CA ASN A 292 -5.75 6.45 -0.74
C ASN A 292 -4.72 7.40 -0.11
N SER A 293 -3.80 6.87 0.70
CA SER A 293 -2.84 7.68 1.46
C SER A 293 -1.86 8.41 0.56
N ARG A 294 -1.49 7.85 -0.60
CA ARG A 294 -0.67 8.54 -1.62
C ARG A 294 -1.40 9.74 -2.22
N ILE A 295 -2.70 9.63 -2.46
CA ILE A 295 -3.51 10.74 -2.99
C ILE A 295 -3.67 11.82 -1.91
N ALA A 296 -3.85 11.43 -0.65
CA ALA A 296 -3.84 12.36 0.48
C ALA A 296 -2.47 13.05 0.62
N ASP A 297 -1.35 12.36 0.41
CA ASP A 297 0.00 12.95 0.36
C ASP A 297 0.15 13.96 -0.78
N ASN A 298 -0.31 13.62 -2.00
CA ASN A 298 -0.33 14.57 -3.12
C ASN A 298 -1.09 15.85 -2.77
N TYR A 299 -2.22 15.71 -2.08
CA TYR A 299 -3.02 16.83 -1.64
C TYR A 299 -2.31 17.72 -0.63
N VAL A 300 -1.65 17.14 0.37
CA VAL A 300 -0.85 17.91 1.34
C VAL A 300 0.35 18.60 0.67
N ASN A 301 0.92 17.98 -0.36
CA ASN A 301 2.11 18.48 -1.05
C ASN A 301 1.79 19.47 -2.19
N GLY A 302 0.56 19.98 -2.25
CA GLY A 302 0.17 21.04 -3.18
C GLY A 302 -0.09 20.58 -4.62
N PHE A 303 -0.17 19.27 -4.89
CA PHE A 303 -0.41 18.76 -6.25
C PHE A 303 -1.74 19.24 -6.86
N TYR A 304 -2.71 19.60 -6.00
CA TYR A 304 -4.01 20.12 -6.42
C TYR A 304 -4.15 21.63 -6.19
N GLU A 305 -3.10 22.37 -5.87
CA GLU A 305 -3.17 23.84 -5.76
C GLU A 305 -3.51 24.50 -7.11
N ARG A 306 -4.19 25.66 -7.07
CA ARG A 306 -4.55 26.46 -8.25
C ARG A 306 -3.77 27.75 -8.35
#